data_AF-A0A943K8I1-F1
#
_entry.id   AF-A0A943K8I1-F1
#
_cell.length_a   1.000
_cell.length_b   1.000
_cell.length_c   1.000
_cell.angle_alpha   90.00
_cell.angle_beta   90.00
_cell.angle_gamma   90.00
#
_symmetry.space_group_name_H-M   'P 1'
#
loop_
_entity.id
_entity.type
_entity.pdbx_description
1 polymer ?
#
loop_
_entity_poly.entity_id
_entity_poly.type
_entity_poly.pdbx_seq_one_letter_code
_entity_poly.pdbx_strand_id
1 'polypeptide(L)'
;MKMKKIRKFLALILTMTLTLACLPMAVGAVSGAQEPLRFNKDGKFKILVATDIHEDEKDDAKSADALALLTNAIEELKPDLVVFNGDNATADGLENQRATIHKIVAPVAAKNIPLAVVFGNHDVEYSGVSKEEQVKIYQEYDNCRMVTGPEDISGCGNYHLLIQNSAGTRDVFNLWFIDSGDYAEEGGYAYVQDDQIEWYEQTSNALKAQNGGKAMPSILFQHITVPEAYDLLEPVLLPGKGRVKGHDIYSNRFWKIKDPANTTGILSEGPCPPNINNGEFASWVKQGDILGAVFGHDHVNDFTGTVDGIRLVHTRAVGFKTYSNGVSQGVRLITLDENNLNHFTTEMYDFADLVGKSQSIKGFDRITTEMWWDFGYGVLGIAAAITTYVLYRVFGK
;
A
#
# COMPACT_ATOMS: atom_id res chain seq x y z
N MET A 1 -9.57 -81.56 2.20
CA MET A 1 -8.98 -80.53 3.09
C MET A 1 -8.32 -79.34 2.37
N LYS A 2 -7.80 -79.49 1.13
CA LYS A 2 -7.14 -78.41 0.37
C LYS A 2 -8.09 -77.31 -0.18
N MET A 3 -9.27 -77.65 -0.70
CA MET A 3 -10.21 -76.68 -1.28
C MET A 3 -10.83 -75.69 -0.27
N LYS A 4 -11.07 -76.10 0.99
CA LYS A 4 -11.59 -75.22 2.04
C LYS A 4 -10.58 -74.13 2.46
N LYS A 5 -9.27 -74.42 2.39
CA LYS A 5 -8.21 -73.44 2.68
C LYS A 5 -8.05 -72.44 1.52
N ILE A 6 -8.17 -72.90 0.28
CA ILE A 6 -8.12 -72.03 -0.92
C ILE A 6 -9.30 -71.06 -0.96
N ARG A 7 -10.52 -71.51 -0.63
CA ARG A 7 -11.70 -70.62 -0.55
C ARG A 7 -11.59 -69.58 0.56
N LYS A 8 -10.99 -69.91 1.71
CA LYS A 8 -10.73 -68.95 2.78
C LYS A 8 -9.64 -67.94 2.39
N PHE A 9 -8.63 -68.36 1.65
CA PHE A 9 -7.56 -67.47 1.18
C PHE A 9 -8.05 -66.51 0.08
N LEU A 10 -8.85 -67.00 -0.87
CA LEU A 10 -9.50 -66.16 -1.89
C LEU A 10 -10.53 -65.19 -1.30
N ALA A 11 -11.30 -65.62 -0.29
CA ALA A 11 -12.22 -64.72 0.41
C ALA A 11 -11.50 -63.61 1.19
N LEU A 12 -10.32 -63.90 1.75
CA LEU A 12 -9.49 -62.92 2.46
C LEU A 12 -8.83 -61.91 1.50
N ILE A 13 -8.39 -62.37 0.32
CA ILE A 13 -7.87 -61.47 -0.73
C ILE A 13 -9.01 -60.59 -1.28
N LEU A 14 -10.19 -61.15 -1.51
CA LEU A 14 -11.35 -60.40 -2.02
C LEU A 14 -11.84 -59.34 -1.01
N THR A 15 -11.75 -59.63 0.31
CA THR A 15 -12.06 -58.63 1.35
C THR A 15 -10.96 -57.57 1.50
N MET A 16 -9.69 -57.91 1.35
CA MET A 16 -8.60 -56.91 1.32
C MET A 16 -8.63 -56.03 0.06
N THR A 17 -9.08 -56.54 -1.08
CA THR A 17 -9.22 -55.72 -2.30
C THR A 17 -10.47 -54.86 -2.29
N LEU A 18 -11.57 -55.28 -1.63
CA LEU A 18 -12.76 -54.43 -1.48
C LEU A 18 -12.60 -53.34 -0.41
N THR A 19 -11.72 -53.49 0.58
CA THR A 19 -11.42 -52.40 1.54
C THR A 19 -10.41 -51.39 0.99
N LEU A 20 -9.63 -51.74 -0.04
CA LEU A 20 -8.73 -50.79 -0.73
C LEU A 20 -9.41 -49.97 -1.84
N ALA A 21 -10.63 -50.33 -2.27
CA ALA A 21 -11.35 -49.65 -3.34
C ALA A 21 -12.44 -48.66 -2.86
N CYS A 22 -12.59 -48.49 -1.54
CA CYS A 22 -13.51 -47.52 -0.93
C CYS A 22 -12.79 -46.59 0.06
N LEU A 23 -11.53 -46.24 -0.21
CA LEU A 23 -11.00 -44.99 0.31
C LEU A 23 -11.65 -43.88 -0.50
N PRO A 24 -12.45 -42.98 0.10
CA PRO A 24 -12.72 -41.73 -0.59
C PRO A 24 -11.36 -41.17 -0.96
N MET A 25 -11.13 -40.88 -2.25
CA MET A 25 -10.15 -39.88 -2.59
C MET A 25 -10.64 -38.64 -1.86
N ALA A 26 -10.10 -38.41 -0.67
CA ALA A 26 -10.13 -37.12 -0.05
C ALA A 26 -9.42 -36.24 -1.06
N VAL A 27 -10.20 -35.61 -1.94
CA VAL A 27 -9.88 -34.27 -2.41
C VAL A 27 -9.81 -33.48 -1.11
N GLY A 28 -8.62 -33.46 -0.52
CA GLY A 28 -8.32 -32.58 0.57
C GLY A 28 -8.45 -31.19 0.00
N ALA A 29 -9.63 -30.60 0.16
CA ALA A 29 -9.69 -29.17 0.43
C ALA A 29 -8.91 -28.98 1.73
N VAL A 30 -7.59 -28.88 1.62
CA VAL A 30 -6.78 -28.27 2.65
C VAL A 30 -7.03 -26.78 2.47
N SER A 31 -8.15 -26.27 3.01
CA SER A 31 -8.13 -24.90 3.50
C SER A 31 -7.26 -24.94 4.76
N GLY A 32 -5.96 -25.11 4.56
CA GLY A 32 -5.00 -25.00 5.65
C GLY A 32 -5.13 -23.58 6.17
N ALA A 33 -5.42 -23.41 7.45
CA ALA A 33 -5.34 -22.10 8.08
C ALA A 33 -3.98 -21.50 7.68
N GLN A 34 -3.99 -20.34 7.03
CA GLN A 34 -2.75 -19.73 6.58
C GLN A 34 -1.81 -19.55 7.77
N GLU A 35 -0.53 -19.89 7.58
CA GLU A 35 0.49 -19.76 8.62
C GLU A 35 0.51 -18.33 9.20
N PRO A 36 0.67 -18.12 10.51
CA PRO A 36 0.76 -16.79 11.09
C PRO A 36 1.91 -15.98 10.48
N LEU A 37 1.73 -14.65 10.34
CA LEU A 37 2.86 -13.77 10.06
C LEU A 37 3.83 -13.83 11.23
N ARG A 38 5.13 -13.89 10.94
CA ARG A 38 6.15 -14.10 11.97
C ARG A 38 7.46 -13.43 11.59
N PHE A 39 8.11 -12.80 12.57
CA PHE A 39 9.51 -12.38 12.42
C PHE A 39 10.37 -13.58 12.02
N ASN A 40 11.33 -13.36 11.13
CA ASN A 40 12.25 -14.40 10.73
C ASN A 40 13.26 -14.74 11.84
N LYS A 41 14.13 -15.72 11.61
CA LYS A 41 15.11 -16.20 12.61
C LYS A 41 16.14 -15.14 13.02
N ASP A 42 16.31 -14.09 12.21
CA ASP A 42 17.19 -12.96 12.51
C ASP A 42 16.43 -11.83 13.23
N GLY A 43 15.17 -12.07 13.59
CA GLY A 43 14.32 -11.11 14.26
C GLY A 43 13.82 -9.98 13.36
N LYS A 44 13.87 -10.15 12.03
CA LYS A 44 13.43 -9.15 11.05
C LYS A 44 12.10 -9.51 10.42
N PHE A 45 11.33 -8.50 10.03
CA PHE A 45 10.14 -8.67 9.20
C PHE A 45 10.11 -7.54 8.16
N LYS A 46 10.12 -7.92 6.88
CA LYS A 46 10.17 -7.00 5.74
C LYS A 46 8.82 -6.88 5.06
N ILE A 47 8.34 -5.65 4.91
CA ILE A 47 7.09 -5.33 4.24
C ILE A 47 7.42 -4.54 2.98
N LEU A 48 7.10 -5.09 1.81
CA LEU A 48 7.17 -4.36 0.55
C LEU A 48 5.84 -3.67 0.32
N VAL A 49 5.86 -2.35 0.18
CA VAL A 49 4.69 -1.52 -0.11
C VAL A 49 4.74 -1.11 -1.57
N ALA A 50 3.72 -1.52 -2.31
CA ALA A 50 3.43 -1.08 -3.67
C ALA A 50 2.10 -0.33 -3.63
N THR A 51 2.07 0.89 -4.14
CA THR A 51 0.88 1.75 -4.13
C THR A 51 0.67 2.32 -5.52
N ASP A 52 -0.55 2.70 -5.85
CA ASP A 52 -0.89 3.43 -7.07
C ASP A 52 -0.35 2.68 -8.31
N ILE A 53 -0.64 1.37 -8.35
CA ILE A 53 -0.24 0.50 -9.46
C ILE A 53 -1.02 0.91 -10.72
N HIS A 54 -2.29 1.30 -10.55
CA HIS A 54 -3.18 1.79 -11.62
C HIS A 54 -3.16 0.90 -12.86
N GLU A 55 -3.11 -0.41 -12.65
CA GLU A 55 -3.08 -1.31 -13.78
C GLU A 55 -4.47 -1.39 -14.41
N ASP A 56 -4.51 -1.50 -15.73
CA ASP A 56 -5.75 -1.65 -16.51
C ASP A 56 -5.63 -2.87 -17.45
N GLU A 57 -6.66 -3.12 -18.26
CA GLU A 57 -6.73 -4.26 -19.17
C GLU A 57 -5.71 -4.23 -20.33
N LYS A 58 -4.95 -3.14 -20.51
CA LYS A 58 -3.99 -2.98 -21.60
C LYS A 58 -2.63 -3.53 -21.23
N ASP A 59 -2.11 -4.44 -22.05
CA ASP A 59 -0.76 -4.99 -21.94
C ASP A 59 0.23 -4.20 -22.83
N ASP A 60 0.48 -2.96 -22.45
CA ASP A 60 1.38 -2.05 -23.16
C ASP A 60 2.74 -1.91 -22.46
N ALA A 61 3.60 -1.03 -22.98
CA ALA A 61 4.93 -0.80 -22.41
C ALA A 61 4.89 -0.26 -20.97
N LYS A 62 3.79 0.43 -20.57
CA LYS A 62 3.63 0.93 -19.20
C LYS A 62 3.31 -0.21 -18.25
N SER A 63 2.43 -1.12 -18.68
CA SER A 63 2.17 -2.38 -17.98
C SER A 63 3.46 -3.19 -17.77
N ALA A 64 4.26 -3.33 -18.82
CA ALA A 64 5.52 -4.07 -18.76
C ALA A 64 6.50 -3.47 -17.74
N ASP A 65 6.62 -2.13 -17.68
CA ASP A 65 7.48 -1.47 -16.70
C ASP A 65 6.96 -1.64 -15.26
N ALA A 66 5.67 -1.44 -15.00
CA ALA A 66 5.09 -1.62 -13.67
C ALA A 66 5.25 -3.05 -13.14
N LEU A 67 4.99 -4.05 -13.98
CA LEU A 67 5.14 -5.46 -13.61
C LEU A 67 6.62 -5.86 -13.45
N ALA A 68 7.53 -5.29 -14.25
CA ALA A 68 8.96 -5.51 -14.07
C ALA A 68 9.46 -4.94 -12.73
N LEU A 69 8.99 -3.74 -12.35
CA LEU A 69 9.29 -3.15 -11.06
C LEU A 69 8.82 -4.03 -9.90
N LEU A 70 7.54 -4.43 -9.92
CA LEU A 70 6.98 -5.26 -8.87
C LEU A 70 7.70 -6.62 -8.77
N THR A 71 7.96 -7.26 -9.92
CA THR A 71 8.67 -8.55 -9.96
C THR A 71 10.09 -8.43 -9.43
N ASN A 72 10.88 -7.49 -9.93
CA ASN A 72 12.28 -7.33 -9.52
C ASN A 72 12.39 -6.89 -8.06
N ALA A 73 11.50 -6.03 -7.57
CA ALA A 73 11.43 -5.65 -6.17
C ALA A 73 11.23 -6.87 -5.25
N ILE A 74 10.29 -7.74 -5.59
CA ILE A 74 10.03 -8.97 -4.83
C ILE A 74 11.25 -9.89 -4.83
N GLU A 75 11.90 -10.06 -5.98
CA GLU A 75 13.06 -10.95 -6.13
C GLU A 75 14.31 -10.45 -5.39
N GLU A 76 14.60 -9.16 -5.48
CA GLU A 76 15.79 -8.55 -4.89
C GLU A 76 15.61 -8.29 -3.39
N LEU A 77 14.47 -7.73 -2.98
CA LEU A 77 14.26 -7.27 -1.60
C LEU A 77 13.78 -8.38 -0.66
N LYS A 78 13.20 -9.45 -1.23
CA LYS A 78 12.72 -10.66 -0.53
C LYS A 78 11.85 -10.33 0.68
N PRO A 79 10.68 -9.71 0.47
CA PRO A 79 9.80 -9.32 1.56
C PRO A 79 9.12 -10.54 2.20
N ASP A 80 8.76 -10.41 3.48
CA ASP A 80 7.95 -11.38 4.22
C ASP A 80 6.43 -11.12 4.04
N LEU A 81 6.07 -9.91 3.62
CA LEU A 81 4.71 -9.47 3.29
C LEU A 81 4.76 -8.46 2.14
N VAL A 82 3.84 -8.56 1.18
CA VAL A 82 3.57 -7.51 0.20
C VAL A 82 2.27 -6.81 0.57
N VAL A 83 2.27 -5.48 0.54
CA VAL A 83 1.09 -4.63 0.73
C VAL A 83 0.83 -3.86 -0.56
N PHE A 84 -0.36 -4.03 -1.10
CA PHE A 84 -0.94 -3.19 -2.15
C PHE A 84 -1.74 -2.07 -1.48
N ASN A 85 -1.24 -0.83 -1.52
CA ASN A 85 -1.72 0.27 -0.66
C ASN A 85 -2.68 1.25 -1.36
N GLY A 86 -3.58 0.71 -2.17
CA GLY A 86 -4.64 1.46 -2.86
C GLY A 86 -4.29 1.85 -4.29
N ASP A 87 -5.35 2.13 -5.05
CA ASP A 87 -5.33 2.40 -6.48
C ASP A 87 -4.56 1.33 -7.26
N ASN A 88 -5.03 0.10 -7.09
CA ASN A 88 -4.35 -1.11 -7.51
C ASN A 88 -4.71 -1.48 -8.96
N ALA A 89 -6.01 -1.59 -9.25
CA ALA A 89 -6.54 -2.02 -10.54
C ALA A 89 -7.76 -1.17 -10.94
N THR A 90 -7.78 -0.68 -12.18
CA THR A 90 -8.77 0.30 -12.66
C THR A 90 -9.39 -0.10 -14.00
N ALA A 91 -9.58 -1.40 -14.24
CA ALA A 91 -10.08 -1.91 -15.52
C ALA A 91 -11.62 -1.99 -15.55
N ASP A 92 -12.22 -1.58 -16.67
CA ASP A 92 -13.68 -1.49 -16.81
C ASP A 92 -14.34 -2.88 -16.96
N GLY A 93 -15.29 -3.18 -16.06
CA GLY A 93 -16.10 -4.39 -16.06
C GLY A 93 -15.46 -5.58 -15.33
N LEU A 94 -16.32 -6.45 -14.78
CA LEU A 94 -15.92 -7.57 -13.91
C LEU A 94 -14.80 -8.45 -14.48
N GLU A 95 -14.91 -8.89 -15.73
CA GLU A 95 -13.94 -9.81 -16.32
C GLU A 95 -12.57 -9.15 -16.50
N ASN A 96 -12.54 -7.89 -16.92
CA ASN A 96 -11.30 -7.13 -17.10
C ASN A 96 -10.67 -6.78 -15.75
N GLN A 97 -11.48 -6.36 -14.77
CA GLN A 97 -11.00 -6.10 -13.41
C GLN A 97 -10.44 -7.36 -12.77
N ARG A 98 -11.12 -8.51 -12.91
CA ARG A 98 -10.63 -9.81 -12.44
C ARG A 98 -9.30 -10.17 -13.09
N ALA A 99 -9.21 -10.08 -14.42
CA ALA A 99 -7.96 -10.36 -15.14
C ALA A 99 -6.81 -9.41 -14.73
N THR A 100 -7.13 -8.14 -14.48
CA THR A 100 -6.16 -7.13 -14.05
C THR A 100 -5.67 -7.37 -12.64
N ILE A 101 -6.55 -7.71 -11.69
CA ILE A 101 -6.18 -8.15 -10.34
C ILE A 101 -5.26 -9.38 -10.43
N HIS A 102 -5.62 -10.40 -11.22
CA HIS A 102 -4.74 -11.56 -11.40
C HIS A 102 -3.37 -11.19 -11.97
N LYS A 103 -3.31 -10.24 -12.90
CA LYS A 103 -2.07 -9.74 -13.51
C LYS A 103 -1.15 -9.10 -12.46
N ILE A 104 -1.66 -8.21 -11.61
CA ILE A 104 -0.84 -7.55 -10.57
C ILE A 104 -0.49 -8.47 -9.41
N VAL A 105 -1.34 -9.45 -9.08
CA VAL A 105 -1.08 -10.41 -7.99
C VAL A 105 -0.07 -11.50 -8.41
N ALA A 106 0.04 -11.80 -9.70
CA ALA A 106 0.88 -12.90 -10.21
C ALA A 106 2.33 -12.91 -9.69
N PRO A 107 3.08 -11.77 -9.64
CA PRO A 107 4.45 -11.76 -9.11
C PRO A 107 4.53 -12.15 -7.63
N VAL A 108 3.53 -11.77 -6.83
CA VAL A 108 3.45 -12.08 -5.39
C VAL A 108 3.09 -13.55 -5.19
N ALA A 109 2.04 -14.02 -5.90
CA ALA A 109 1.57 -15.40 -5.84
C ALA A 109 2.64 -16.40 -6.31
N ALA A 110 3.43 -16.06 -7.33
CA ALA A 110 4.52 -16.92 -7.83
C ALA A 110 5.59 -17.25 -6.77
N LYS A 111 5.74 -16.42 -5.74
CA LYS A 111 6.66 -16.63 -4.61
C LYS A 111 5.95 -17.10 -3.34
N ASN A 112 4.63 -17.26 -3.37
CA ASN A 112 3.79 -17.59 -2.21
C ASN A 112 4.00 -16.64 -1.02
N ILE A 113 4.21 -15.35 -1.29
CA ILE A 113 4.38 -14.33 -0.25
C ILE A 113 3.00 -13.87 0.20
N PRO A 114 2.72 -13.74 1.51
CA PRO A 114 1.48 -13.14 1.98
C PRO A 114 1.20 -11.79 1.31
N LEU A 115 -0.05 -11.59 0.87
CA LEU A 115 -0.51 -10.34 0.26
C LEU A 115 -1.56 -9.68 1.13
N ALA A 116 -1.35 -8.43 1.52
CA ALA A 116 -2.39 -7.57 2.08
C ALA A 116 -2.73 -6.46 1.08
N VAL A 117 -3.97 -5.99 1.10
CA VAL A 117 -4.49 -5.00 0.16
C VAL A 117 -5.31 -3.96 0.91
N VAL A 118 -5.11 -2.69 0.57
CA VAL A 118 -5.92 -1.53 0.92
C VAL A 118 -6.53 -1.01 -0.39
N PHE A 119 -7.76 -0.53 -0.34
CA PHE A 119 -8.39 0.13 -1.49
C PHE A 119 -8.06 1.63 -1.51
N GLY A 120 -7.94 2.17 -2.71
CA GLY A 120 -7.89 3.60 -2.98
C GLY A 120 -9.16 4.08 -3.70
N ASN A 121 -9.22 5.38 -3.97
CA ASN A 121 -10.39 6.03 -4.55
C ASN A 121 -10.69 5.59 -5.99
N HIS A 122 -9.68 5.12 -6.74
CA HIS A 122 -9.83 4.70 -8.12
C HIS A 122 -10.16 3.20 -8.29
N ASP A 123 -10.03 2.38 -7.25
CA ASP A 123 -10.29 0.92 -7.35
C ASP A 123 -11.76 0.60 -7.74
N VAL A 124 -12.71 1.49 -7.41
CA VAL A 124 -14.14 1.36 -7.81
C VAL A 124 -14.52 2.29 -8.96
N GLU A 125 -13.92 3.49 -9.03
CA GLU A 125 -14.38 4.61 -9.86
C GLU A 125 -14.62 4.24 -11.32
N TYR A 126 -13.71 3.45 -11.91
CA TYR A 126 -13.77 3.09 -13.33
C TYR A 126 -14.21 1.65 -13.59
N SER A 127 -14.09 0.77 -12.60
CA SER A 127 -14.27 -0.67 -12.83
C SER A 127 -15.74 -1.08 -12.88
N GLY A 128 -16.62 -0.37 -12.17
CA GLY A 128 -18.01 -0.79 -11.95
C GLY A 128 -18.12 -2.08 -11.13
N VAL A 129 -17.04 -2.51 -10.46
CA VAL A 129 -16.96 -3.70 -9.62
C VAL A 129 -16.84 -3.26 -8.16
N SER A 130 -17.76 -3.71 -7.30
CA SER A 130 -17.74 -3.32 -5.89
C SER A 130 -16.48 -3.82 -5.18
N LYS A 131 -16.04 -3.11 -4.14
CA LYS A 131 -14.90 -3.52 -3.29
C LYS A 131 -15.08 -4.94 -2.78
N GLU A 132 -16.28 -5.34 -2.36
CA GLU A 132 -16.58 -6.70 -1.87
C GLU A 132 -16.40 -7.77 -2.94
N GLU A 133 -16.75 -7.49 -4.19
CA GLU A 133 -16.52 -8.42 -5.29
C GLU A 133 -15.02 -8.52 -5.62
N GLN A 134 -14.29 -7.40 -5.55
CA GLN A 134 -12.84 -7.40 -5.68
C GLN A 134 -12.15 -8.16 -4.53
N VAL A 135 -12.63 -8.07 -3.29
CA VAL A 135 -12.14 -8.90 -2.17
C VAL A 135 -12.23 -10.38 -2.51
N LYS A 136 -13.37 -10.84 -3.07
CA LYS A 136 -13.52 -12.25 -3.47
C LYS A 136 -12.51 -12.67 -4.53
N ILE A 137 -12.19 -11.78 -5.47
CA ILE A 137 -11.18 -12.03 -6.51
C ILE A 137 -9.79 -12.15 -5.88
N TYR A 138 -9.41 -11.22 -4.99
CA TYR A 138 -8.15 -11.31 -4.26
C TYR A 138 -8.06 -12.59 -3.42
N GLN A 139 -9.18 -13.02 -2.82
CA GLN A 139 -9.28 -14.24 -2.01
C GLN A 139 -9.27 -15.56 -2.81
N GLU A 140 -9.22 -15.51 -4.15
CA GLU A 140 -8.92 -16.70 -4.96
C GLU A 140 -7.47 -17.19 -4.74
N TYR A 141 -6.63 -16.34 -4.16
CA TYR A 141 -5.24 -16.65 -3.86
C TYR A 141 -5.07 -17.08 -2.39
N ASP A 142 -4.56 -18.30 -2.18
CA ASP A 142 -4.32 -18.87 -0.83
C ASP A 142 -3.35 -18.04 0.04
N ASN A 143 -2.55 -17.14 -0.55
CA ASN A 143 -1.65 -16.23 0.15
C ASN A 143 -2.26 -14.85 0.46
N CYS A 144 -3.50 -14.58 0.04
CA CYS A 144 -4.19 -13.32 0.31
C CYS A 144 -4.67 -13.22 1.77
N ARG A 145 -4.33 -12.12 2.45
CA ARG A 145 -4.70 -11.81 3.83
C ARG A 145 -5.87 -10.83 3.94
N MET A 146 -6.31 -10.29 2.82
CA MET A 146 -7.42 -9.34 2.79
C MET A 146 -8.72 -10.03 3.19
N VAL A 147 -9.51 -9.33 4.00
CA VAL A 147 -10.89 -9.70 4.33
C VAL A 147 -11.78 -8.47 4.14
N THR A 148 -13.08 -8.68 3.94
CA THR A 148 -14.06 -7.60 3.83
C THR A 148 -14.07 -6.69 5.07
N GLY A 149 -13.76 -7.25 6.24
CA GLY A 149 -13.83 -6.53 7.52
C GLY A 149 -15.18 -6.71 8.21
N PRO A 150 -15.42 -5.97 9.30
CA PRO A 150 -16.72 -5.95 9.98
C PRO A 150 -17.84 -5.47 9.06
N GLU A 151 -19.02 -6.10 9.13
CA GLU A 151 -20.16 -5.78 8.26
C GLU A 151 -20.93 -4.51 8.71
N ASP A 152 -20.67 -4.04 9.93
CA ASP A 152 -21.41 -2.99 10.62
C ASP A 152 -20.66 -1.64 10.70
N ILE A 153 -19.57 -1.51 9.94
CA ILE A 153 -18.81 -0.25 9.81
C ILE A 153 -18.69 0.18 8.35
N SER A 154 -18.42 1.46 8.15
CA SER A 154 -18.20 2.05 6.84
C SER A 154 -16.96 1.50 6.12
N GLY A 155 -16.99 1.51 4.79
CA GLY A 155 -15.90 1.03 3.93
C GLY A 155 -15.84 -0.49 3.77
N CYS A 156 -14.86 -0.96 3.01
CA CYS A 156 -14.61 -2.37 2.75
C CYS A 156 -13.10 -2.63 2.82
N GLY A 157 -12.68 -3.73 3.45
CA GLY A 157 -11.26 -4.00 3.64
C GLY A 157 -10.67 -3.32 4.88
N ASN A 158 -11.49 -3.07 5.90
CA ASN A 158 -11.02 -2.67 7.24
C ASN A 158 -10.62 -3.92 8.04
N TYR A 159 -9.32 -4.14 8.26
CA TYR A 159 -8.82 -5.29 9.00
C TYR A 159 -7.46 -5.03 9.63
N HIS A 160 -6.99 -6.00 10.41
CA HIS A 160 -5.67 -5.96 11.00
C HIS A 160 -5.01 -7.35 10.97
N LEU A 161 -3.68 -7.37 10.94
CA LEU A 161 -2.88 -8.59 10.94
C LEU A 161 -1.85 -8.57 12.06
N LEU A 162 -1.81 -9.63 12.85
CA LEU A 162 -0.84 -9.81 13.92
C LEU A 162 0.43 -10.47 13.40
N ILE A 163 1.58 -10.01 13.90
CA ILE A 163 2.89 -10.61 13.65
C ILE A 163 3.39 -11.24 14.95
N GLN A 164 3.70 -12.53 14.87
CA GLN A 164 4.31 -13.29 15.96
C GLN A 164 5.81 -13.03 16.06
N ASN A 165 6.35 -13.11 17.28
CA ASN A 165 7.80 -13.19 17.49
C ASN A 165 8.45 -14.35 16.72
N SER A 166 9.76 -14.31 16.53
CA SER A 166 10.51 -15.34 15.78
C SER A 166 10.33 -16.76 16.32
N ALA A 167 10.07 -16.91 17.62
CA ALA A 167 9.76 -18.18 18.26
C ALA A 167 8.35 -18.73 17.96
N GLY A 168 7.44 -17.90 17.44
CA GLY A 168 6.05 -18.29 17.16
C GLY A 168 5.20 -18.53 18.40
N THR A 169 5.55 -17.90 19.52
CA THR A 169 4.93 -18.17 20.82
C THR A 169 3.94 -17.10 21.25
N ARG A 170 4.00 -15.89 20.67
CA ARG A 170 3.08 -14.79 20.97
C ARG A 170 3.08 -13.74 19.86
N ASP A 171 1.96 -13.04 19.74
CA ASP A 171 1.84 -11.84 18.92
C ASP A 171 2.55 -10.67 19.59
N VAL A 172 3.30 -9.89 18.80
CA VAL A 172 4.16 -8.80 19.31
C VAL A 172 4.08 -7.51 18.52
N PHE A 173 3.43 -7.53 17.36
CA PHE A 173 3.27 -6.36 16.50
C PHE A 173 1.95 -6.49 15.73
N ASN A 174 1.34 -5.37 15.36
CA ASN A 174 0.11 -5.35 14.58
C ASN A 174 0.24 -4.47 13.33
N LEU A 175 -0.44 -4.85 12.25
CA LEU A 175 -0.57 -4.06 11.03
C LEU A 175 -2.05 -3.71 10.85
N TRP A 176 -2.37 -2.43 10.67
CA TRP A 176 -3.72 -1.95 10.39
C TRP A 176 -3.88 -1.66 8.90
N PHE A 177 -5.04 -2.01 8.33
CA PHE A 177 -5.42 -1.75 6.95
C PHE A 177 -6.80 -1.09 6.96
N ILE A 178 -6.85 0.17 6.56
CA ILE A 178 -8.05 1.02 6.69
C ILE A 178 -8.48 1.52 5.32
N ASP A 179 -9.77 1.36 5.00
CA ASP A 179 -10.36 1.96 3.81
C ASP A 179 -10.66 3.44 4.09
N SER A 180 -9.87 4.34 3.50
CA SER A 180 -10.09 5.80 3.61
C SER A 180 -11.30 6.30 2.83
N GLY A 181 -11.98 5.43 2.08
CA GLY A 181 -13.05 5.81 1.18
C GLY A 181 -12.55 6.42 -0.12
N ASP A 182 -13.51 6.84 -0.96
CA ASP A 182 -13.23 7.30 -2.33
C ASP A 182 -13.28 8.83 -2.42
N TYR A 183 -14.48 9.40 -2.26
CA TYR A 183 -14.72 10.84 -2.30
C TYR A 183 -15.79 11.23 -1.27
N ALA A 184 -15.67 12.43 -0.69
CA ALA A 184 -16.65 12.95 0.27
C ALA A 184 -17.88 13.55 -0.44
N GLU A 185 -19.07 13.39 0.13
CA GLU A 185 -20.31 13.96 -0.43
C GLU A 185 -20.27 15.50 -0.48
N GLU A 186 -19.58 16.11 0.48
CA GLU A 186 -19.39 17.56 0.59
C GLU A 186 -18.32 18.12 -0.37
N GLY A 187 -17.62 17.23 -1.08
CA GLY A 187 -16.57 17.55 -2.05
C GLY A 187 -15.16 17.37 -1.51
N GLY A 188 -14.27 16.94 -2.42
CA GLY A 188 -12.90 16.53 -2.11
C GLY A 188 -12.83 15.04 -1.77
N TYR A 189 -11.69 14.62 -1.22
CA TYR A 189 -11.42 13.24 -0.88
C TYR A 189 -12.16 12.78 0.38
N ALA A 190 -12.54 11.49 0.40
CA ALA A 190 -13.18 10.87 1.55
C ALA A 190 -12.24 10.76 2.75
N TYR A 191 -12.83 10.73 3.94
CA TYR A 191 -12.15 10.53 5.21
C TYR A 191 -12.70 9.26 5.88
N VAL A 192 -11.88 8.66 6.75
CA VAL A 192 -12.29 7.52 7.59
C VAL A 192 -13.43 7.94 8.50
N GLN A 193 -14.50 7.13 8.53
CA GLN A 193 -15.74 7.45 9.24
C GLN A 193 -15.65 7.17 10.75
N ASP A 194 -16.55 7.76 11.53
CA ASP A 194 -16.54 7.67 12.99
C ASP A 194 -16.70 6.22 13.51
N ASP A 195 -17.43 5.37 12.78
CA ASP A 195 -17.61 3.95 13.10
C ASP A 195 -16.32 3.13 12.87
N GLN A 196 -15.54 3.46 11.84
CA GLN A 196 -14.21 2.89 11.60
C GLN A 196 -13.23 3.31 12.69
N ILE A 197 -13.27 4.58 13.13
CA ILE A 197 -12.46 5.08 14.25
C ILE A 197 -12.84 4.35 15.54
N GLU A 198 -14.13 4.21 15.83
CA GLU A 198 -14.62 3.49 17.01
C GLU A 198 -14.17 2.01 16.98
N TRP A 199 -14.32 1.33 15.84
CA TRP A 199 -13.84 -0.04 15.66
C TRP A 199 -12.34 -0.15 15.93
N TYR A 200 -11.54 0.74 15.34
CA TYR A 200 -10.11 0.81 15.57
C TYR A 200 -9.79 0.97 17.07
N GLU A 201 -10.42 1.92 17.76
CA GLU A 201 -10.17 2.15 19.19
C GLU A 201 -10.55 0.93 20.04
N GLN A 202 -11.69 0.29 19.75
CA GLN A 202 -12.15 -0.91 20.45
C GLN A 202 -11.18 -2.08 20.23
N THR A 203 -10.77 -2.35 18.99
CA THR A 203 -9.83 -3.42 18.65
C THR A 203 -8.45 -3.14 19.22
N SER A 204 -7.95 -1.91 19.14
CA SER A 204 -6.67 -1.48 19.75
C SER A 204 -6.68 -1.67 21.28
N ASN A 205 -7.78 -1.35 21.95
CA ASN A 205 -7.95 -1.61 23.39
C ASN A 205 -7.95 -3.11 23.73
N ALA A 206 -8.56 -3.95 22.90
CA ALA A 206 -8.51 -5.40 23.06
C ALA A 206 -7.08 -5.95 22.89
N LEU A 207 -6.35 -5.49 21.88
CA LEU A 207 -4.95 -5.85 21.65
C LEU A 207 -4.05 -5.40 22.82
N LYS A 208 -4.29 -4.19 23.35
CA LYS A 208 -3.61 -3.69 24.55
C LYS A 208 -3.84 -4.59 25.77
N ALA A 209 -5.06 -5.06 25.97
CA ALA A 209 -5.36 -6.01 27.05
C ALA A 209 -4.62 -7.35 26.86
N GLN A 210 -4.56 -7.86 25.63
CA GLN A 210 -3.81 -9.07 25.28
C GLN A 210 -2.29 -8.90 25.47
N ASN A 211 -1.77 -7.69 25.24
CA ASN A 211 -0.36 -7.33 25.40
C ASN A 211 -0.02 -6.84 26.83
N GLY A 212 -0.71 -7.37 27.84
CA GLY A 212 -0.41 -7.09 29.26
C GLY A 212 -0.64 -5.63 29.68
N GLY A 213 -1.60 -4.96 29.05
CA GLY A 213 -1.98 -3.57 29.32
C GLY A 213 -1.13 -2.53 28.59
N LYS A 214 -0.15 -2.94 27.78
CA LYS A 214 0.66 -2.04 26.94
C LYS A 214 0.10 -1.99 25.53
N ALA A 215 0.10 -0.81 24.91
CA ALA A 215 -0.28 -0.66 23.51
C ALA A 215 0.51 -1.64 22.63
N MET A 216 -0.16 -2.31 21.69
CA MET A 216 0.51 -3.21 20.74
C MET A 216 1.19 -2.36 19.66
N PRO A 217 2.53 -2.34 19.55
CA PRO A 217 3.18 -1.50 18.55
C PRO A 217 2.69 -1.86 17.14
N SER A 218 2.37 -0.84 16.36
CA SER A 218 1.66 -1.00 15.10
C SER A 218 2.14 -0.08 13.98
N ILE A 219 1.91 -0.48 12.74
CA ILE A 219 1.93 0.39 11.55
C ILE A 219 0.55 0.36 10.89
N LEU A 220 0.11 1.51 10.39
CA LEU A 220 -1.15 1.66 9.68
C LEU A 220 -0.92 1.88 8.18
N PHE A 221 -1.73 1.22 7.37
CA PHE A 221 -1.78 1.32 5.91
C PHE A 221 -3.13 1.88 5.50
N GLN A 222 -3.10 2.98 4.78
CA GLN A 222 -4.26 3.71 4.29
C GLN A 222 -3.88 4.36 2.96
N HIS A 223 -4.83 4.52 2.05
CA HIS A 223 -4.50 5.11 0.75
C HIS A 223 -4.37 6.64 0.84
N ILE A 224 -5.43 7.32 1.25
CA ILE A 224 -5.51 8.79 1.33
C ILE A 224 -4.83 9.28 2.62
N THR A 225 -3.97 10.29 2.51
CA THR A 225 -3.22 10.86 3.64
C THR A 225 -4.11 11.67 4.59
N VAL A 226 -3.67 11.84 5.83
CA VAL A 226 -4.39 12.64 6.85
C VAL A 226 -4.06 14.14 6.73
N PRO A 227 -4.96 15.05 7.16
CA PRO A 227 -4.72 16.50 7.12
C PRO A 227 -3.41 16.94 7.79
N GLU A 228 -2.95 16.21 8.81
CA GLU A 228 -1.71 16.44 9.55
C GLU A 228 -0.44 16.29 8.69
N ALA A 229 -0.54 15.76 7.47
CA ALA A 229 0.55 15.86 6.49
C ALA A 229 1.00 17.31 6.27
N TYR A 230 0.08 18.29 6.35
CA TYR A 230 0.40 19.71 6.25
C TYR A 230 1.14 20.29 7.48
N ASP A 231 1.16 19.60 8.62
CA ASP A 231 1.93 20.04 9.81
C ASP A 231 3.44 19.85 9.64
N LEU A 232 3.83 18.96 8.72
CA LEU A 232 5.21 18.79 8.24
C LEU A 232 5.62 19.90 7.25
N LEU A 233 4.67 20.73 6.82
CA LEU A 233 4.86 21.75 5.80
C LEU A 233 4.71 23.16 6.39
N GLU A 234 5.27 24.14 5.69
CA GLU A 234 5.02 25.55 5.97
C GLU A 234 4.56 26.30 4.72
N PRO A 235 3.59 27.22 4.87
CA PRO A 235 3.04 27.96 3.74
C PRO A 235 4.02 29.01 3.23
N VAL A 236 4.11 29.13 1.91
CA VAL A 236 4.92 30.13 1.20
C VAL A 236 4.11 30.78 0.09
N LEU A 237 4.41 32.06 -0.20
CA LEU A 237 3.61 32.87 -1.13
C LEU A 237 3.93 32.62 -2.60
N LEU A 238 5.19 32.30 -2.90
CA LEU A 238 5.68 32.25 -4.28
C LEU A 238 6.15 30.84 -4.64
N PRO A 239 5.99 30.41 -5.91
CA PRO A 239 6.55 29.15 -6.39
C PRO A 239 8.08 29.15 -6.32
N GLY A 240 8.70 27.97 -6.42
CA GLY A 240 10.16 27.82 -6.38
C GLY A 240 10.59 26.37 -6.16
N LYS A 241 11.91 26.10 -6.25
CA LYS A 241 12.48 24.76 -6.03
C LYS A 241 12.07 24.21 -4.64
N GLY A 242 11.60 22.97 -4.61
CA GLY A 242 11.12 22.32 -3.38
C GLY A 242 9.83 22.90 -2.82
N ARG A 243 9.05 23.62 -3.65
CA ARG A 243 7.73 24.17 -3.28
C ARG A 243 6.67 23.58 -4.19
N VAL A 244 5.56 23.18 -3.59
CA VAL A 244 4.44 22.53 -4.28
C VAL A 244 3.18 23.37 -4.10
N LYS A 245 2.27 23.31 -5.07
CA LYS A 245 0.95 23.93 -4.93
C LYS A 245 0.11 23.06 -4.00
N GLY A 246 -0.54 23.65 -2.99
CA GLY A 246 -1.45 22.88 -2.13
C GLY A 246 -2.70 22.41 -2.88
N HIS A 247 -3.38 21.43 -2.32
CA HIS A 247 -4.63 20.88 -2.85
C HIS A 247 -5.86 21.45 -2.14
N ASP A 248 -7.00 21.56 -2.83
CA ASP A 248 -8.30 22.03 -2.30
C ASP A 248 -8.20 23.23 -1.34
N ILE A 249 -8.54 23.05 -0.05
CA ILE A 249 -8.54 24.12 0.96
C ILE A 249 -7.14 24.71 1.21
N TYR A 250 -6.09 24.00 0.82
CA TYR A 250 -4.69 24.41 0.90
C TYR A 250 -4.17 25.05 -0.40
N SER A 251 -4.98 25.10 -1.45
CA SER A 251 -4.60 25.55 -2.80
C SER A 251 -4.33 27.06 -2.90
N ASN A 252 -4.71 27.86 -1.92
CA ASN A 252 -4.44 29.31 -1.93
C ASN A 252 -2.96 29.66 -1.70
N ARG A 253 -2.10 28.68 -1.38
CA ARG A 253 -0.67 28.87 -1.13
C ARG A 253 0.20 27.81 -1.80
N PHE A 254 1.50 28.07 -1.80
CA PHE A 254 2.51 27.04 -2.03
C PHE A 254 3.00 26.52 -0.67
N TRP A 255 3.59 25.34 -0.66
CA TRP A 255 4.04 24.66 0.54
C TRP A 255 5.43 24.10 0.33
N LYS A 256 6.21 24.05 1.40
CA LYS A 256 7.51 23.37 1.43
C LYS A 256 7.68 22.64 2.75
N ILE A 257 8.60 21.68 2.80
CA ILE A 257 9.01 21.04 4.05
C ILE A 257 9.42 22.11 5.08
N LYS A 258 8.78 22.06 6.25
CA LYS A 258 9.00 22.96 7.38
C LYS A 258 10.33 22.71 8.08
N ASP A 259 10.65 21.43 8.31
CA ASP A 259 11.88 21.00 8.97
C ASP A 259 12.62 19.93 8.16
N PRO A 260 13.54 20.33 7.26
CA PRO A 260 14.31 19.40 6.45
C PRO A 260 15.25 18.50 7.26
N ALA A 261 15.59 18.84 8.52
CA ALA A 261 16.47 17.99 9.34
C ALA A 261 15.71 16.78 9.90
N ASN A 262 14.40 16.90 10.07
CA ASN A 262 13.52 15.85 10.60
C ASN A 262 12.58 15.25 9.54
N THR A 263 12.81 15.59 8.26
CA THR A 263 12.09 15.04 7.11
C THR A 263 13.08 14.40 6.16
N THR A 264 12.75 13.23 5.64
CA THR A 264 13.52 12.56 4.57
C THR A 264 12.66 12.41 3.32
N GLY A 265 13.28 12.14 2.17
CA GLY A 265 12.56 12.04 0.89
C GLY A 265 12.26 13.41 0.27
N ILE A 266 11.36 13.42 -0.71
CA ILE A 266 11.09 14.54 -1.59
C ILE A 266 9.58 14.83 -1.59
N LEU A 267 9.26 16.09 -1.30
CA LEU A 267 7.93 16.68 -1.54
C LEU A 267 7.88 17.16 -3.00
N SER A 268 7.16 16.42 -3.83
CA SER A 268 7.05 16.67 -5.28
C SER A 268 5.69 17.23 -5.67
N GLU A 269 4.65 17.00 -4.86
CA GLU A 269 3.32 17.60 -5.01
C GLU A 269 2.68 17.93 -3.67
N GLY A 270 1.65 18.77 -3.68
CA GLY A 270 0.92 19.12 -2.47
C GLY A 270 0.09 17.92 -2.01
N PRO A 271 0.20 17.48 -0.74
CA PRO A 271 -0.59 16.37 -0.25
C PRO A 271 -2.08 16.64 -0.43
N CYS A 272 -2.84 15.58 -0.76
CA CYS A 272 -4.26 15.63 -1.02
C CYS A 272 -5.09 14.93 0.09
N PRO A 273 -5.06 15.42 1.34
CA PRO A 273 -5.89 14.87 2.41
C PRO A 273 -7.35 15.29 2.24
N PRO A 274 -8.27 14.70 3.04
CA PRO A 274 -9.65 15.14 3.12
C PRO A 274 -9.75 16.59 3.60
N ASN A 275 -10.80 17.29 3.17
CA ASN A 275 -11.08 18.66 3.61
C ASN A 275 -11.60 18.72 5.06
N ILE A 276 -11.99 17.58 5.62
CA ILE A 276 -12.52 17.44 6.99
C ILE A 276 -11.51 16.67 7.82
N ASN A 277 -11.15 17.23 8.98
CA ASN A 277 -10.44 16.51 10.03
C ASN A 277 -11.46 16.11 11.10
N ASN A 278 -11.85 14.83 11.13
CA ASN A 278 -12.80 14.28 12.09
C ASN A 278 -12.13 13.65 13.32
N GLY A 279 -10.81 13.78 13.47
CA GLY A 279 -10.08 13.27 14.63
C GLY A 279 -9.52 11.85 14.49
N GLU A 280 -9.46 11.30 13.28
CA GLU A 280 -8.76 10.05 12.99
C GLU A 280 -7.33 10.04 13.56
N PHE A 281 -6.50 11.00 13.15
CA PHE A 281 -5.12 11.09 13.62
C PHE A 281 -5.03 11.28 15.15
N ALA A 282 -5.94 12.08 15.71
CA ALA A 282 -6.03 12.28 17.16
C ALA A 282 -6.34 10.97 17.91
N SER A 283 -7.14 10.08 17.31
CA SER A 283 -7.39 8.74 17.85
C SER A 283 -6.12 7.89 17.87
N TRP A 284 -5.30 7.94 16.82
CA TRP A 284 -4.01 7.23 16.78
C TRP A 284 -3.07 7.69 17.90
N VAL A 285 -2.95 9.02 18.08
CA VAL A 285 -2.14 9.61 19.16
C VAL A 285 -2.66 9.20 20.54
N LYS A 286 -3.99 9.21 20.74
CA LYS A 286 -4.64 8.80 21.99
C LYS A 286 -4.40 7.32 22.33
N GLN A 287 -4.48 6.43 21.35
CA GLN A 287 -4.28 4.99 21.56
C GLN A 287 -2.80 4.64 21.80
N GLY A 288 -1.88 5.34 21.14
CA GLY A 288 -0.43 5.26 21.38
C GLY A 288 0.22 3.96 20.92
N ASP A 289 -0.44 3.23 20.01
CA ASP A 289 0.02 2.01 19.33
C ASP A 289 0.63 2.28 17.95
N ILE A 290 0.14 3.29 17.22
CA ILE A 290 0.62 3.60 15.85
C ILE A 290 1.99 4.28 15.90
N LEU A 291 3.01 3.60 15.36
CA LEU A 291 4.37 4.14 15.20
C LEU A 291 4.52 4.95 13.90
N GLY A 292 3.75 4.57 12.89
CA GLY A 292 3.72 5.24 11.61
C GLY A 292 2.52 4.82 10.76
N ALA A 293 2.15 5.71 9.86
CA ALA A 293 1.06 5.52 8.89
C ALA A 293 1.63 5.70 7.48
N VAL A 294 1.26 4.79 6.58
CA VAL A 294 1.82 4.67 5.23
C VAL A 294 0.72 4.99 4.21
N PHE A 295 1.01 5.93 3.31
CA PHE A 295 0.07 6.49 2.35
C PHE A 295 0.53 6.31 0.90
N GLY A 296 -0.46 6.27 0.01
CA GLY A 296 -0.33 6.35 -1.44
C GLY A 296 -0.87 7.68 -1.96
N HIS A 297 -1.65 7.62 -3.04
CA HIS A 297 -2.52 8.68 -3.57
C HIS A 297 -1.78 9.87 -4.21
N ASP A 298 -0.83 10.44 -3.49
CA ASP A 298 0.10 11.46 -4.00
C ASP A 298 1.27 10.76 -4.71
N HIS A 299 1.07 10.43 -5.99
CA HIS A 299 1.90 9.53 -6.79
C HIS A 299 3.41 9.86 -6.82
N VAL A 300 3.81 11.12 -6.66
CA VAL A 300 5.22 11.56 -6.77
C VAL A 300 5.85 11.95 -5.44
N ASN A 301 5.12 11.84 -4.33
CA ASN A 301 5.64 12.10 -2.98
C ASN A 301 6.31 10.84 -2.38
N ASP A 302 7.52 10.98 -1.84
CA ASP A 302 8.13 9.94 -0.97
C ASP A 302 8.65 10.47 0.37
N PHE A 303 8.24 11.68 0.74
CA PHE A 303 8.70 12.27 1.98
C PHE A 303 8.12 11.55 3.20
N THR A 304 8.91 11.54 4.27
CA THR A 304 8.48 11.04 5.57
C THR A 304 8.87 12.02 6.66
N GLY A 305 7.98 12.23 7.63
CA GLY A 305 8.22 13.09 8.80
C GLY A 305 7.38 12.62 9.98
N THR A 306 7.69 13.11 11.18
CA THR A 306 6.99 12.72 12.41
C THR A 306 6.15 13.86 12.95
N VAL A 307 4.87 13.59 13.17
CA VAL A 307 3.90 14.47 13.85
C VAL A 307 3.43 13.75 15.10
N ASP A 308 3.51 14.39 16.26
CA ASP A 308 3.06 13.84 17.56
C ASP A 308 3.47 12.39 17.87
N GLY A 309 4.68 12.01 17.45
CA GLY A 309 5.24 10.67 17.67
C GLY A 309 4.89 9.63 16.60
N ILE A 310 4.05 9.97 15.63
CA ILE A 310 3.66 9.11 14.52
C ILE A 310 4.41 9.53 13.26
N ARG A 311 5.11 8.60 12.61
CA ARG A 311 5.77 8.86 11.33
C ARG A 311 4.77 8.73 10.18
N LEU A 312 4.50 9.84 9.49
CA LEU A 312 3.73 9.87 8.25
C LEU A 312 4.67 9.52 7.08
N VAL A 313 4.31 8.50 6.30
CA VAL A 313 5.16 7.91 5.26
C VAL A 313 4.44 7.95 3.92
N HIS A 314 4.79 8.90 3.06
CA HIS A 314 4.26 8.94 1.69
C HIS A 314 5.09 8.04 0.78
N THR A 315 4.45 7.39 -0.19
CA THR A 315 5.08 6.40 -1.06
C THR A 315 4.79 6.71 -2.52
N ARG A 316 5.83 6.75 -3.35
CA ARG A 316 5.67 6.97 -4.79
C ARG A 316 4.96 5.80 -5.45
N ALA A 317 4.22 6.12 -6.51
CA ALA A 317 3.50 5.16 -7.32
C ALA A 317 4.42 4.10 -7.95
N VAL A 318 3.92 2.88 -8.06
CA VAL A 318 4.50 1.81 -8.88
C VAL A 318 4.08 1.97 -10.34
N GLY A 319 2.85 2.43 -10.57
CA GLY A 319 2.22 2.51 -11.88
C GLY A 319 2.88 3.49 -12.85
N PHE A 320 2.81 3.14 -14.13
CA PHE A 320 3.20 4.02 -15.25
C PHE A 320 1.98 4.59 -16.00
N LYS A 321 0.77 4.17 -15.59
CA LYS A 321 -0.52 4.65 -16.09
C LYS A 321 -1.05 5.84 -15.29
N THR A 322 -0.37 6.20 -14.20
CA THR A 322 -0.52 7.45 -13.44
C THR A 322 0.16 8.64 -14.13
N TYR A 323 -0.10 9.85 -13.62
CA TYR A 323 0.81 10.96 -13.85
C TYR A 323 2.15 10.69 -13.13
N SER A 324 3.25 11.10 -13.75
CA SER A 324 4.59 10.95 -13.17
C SER A 324 5.47 12.13 -13.55
N ASN A 325 6.54 12.32 -12.79
CA ASN A 325 7.60 13.28 -13.13
C ASN A 325 8.66 12.69 -14.10
N GLY A 326 8.38 11.52 -14.68
CA GLY A 326 9.19 10.90 -15.73
C GLY A 326 10.35 10.00 -15.26
N VAL A 327 10.64 9.88 -13.95
CA VAL A 327 11.73 9.02 -13.46
C VAL A 327 11.52 8.38 -12.08
N SER A 328 10.41 8.65 -11.40
CA SER A 328 10.29 8.42 -9.96
C SER A 328 9.37 7.26 -9.55
N GLN A 329 9.03 6.32 -10.42
CA GLN A 329 8.35 5.11 -9.95
C GLN A 329 9.26 4.34 -9.00
N GLY A 330 8.65 3.74 -7.98
CA GLY A 330 9.39 2.98 -6.99
C GLY A 330 8.49 2.20 -6.08
N VAL A 331 9.13 1.45 -5.19
CA VAL A 331 8.47 0.69 -4.12
C VAL A 331 9.09 1.11 -2.79
N ARG A 332 8.34 0.96 -1.70
CA ARG A 332 8.87 1.22 -0.36
C ARG A 332 9.11 -0.09 0.36
N LEU A 333 10.28 -0.22 0.98
CA LEU A 333 10.55 -1.29 1.94
C LEU A 333 10.41 -0.74 3.35
N ILE A 334 9.66 -1.43 4.19
CA ILE A 334 9.62 -1.22 5.64
C ILE A 334 10.25 -2.44 6.31
N THR A 335 11.15 -2.20 7.26
CA THR A 335 11.77 -3.29 8.04
C THR A 335 11.52 -3.09 9.53
N LEU A 336 10.92 -4.11 10.13
CA LEU A 336 10.71 -4.23 11.57
C LEU A 336 11.83 -5.06 12.21
N ASP A 337 12.10 -4.81 13.49
CA ASP A 337 13.04 -5.59 14.30
C ASP A 337 12.39 -5.98 15.63
N GLU A 338 12.29 -7.29 15.90
CA GLU A 338 11.67 -7.77 17.13
C GLU A 338 12.43 -7.38 18.41
N ASN A 339 13.70 -7.00 18.30
CA ASN A 339 14.51 -6.51 19.40
C ASN A 339 14.25 -5.02 19.69
N ASN A 340 13.58 -4.30 18.79
CA ASN A 340 13.19 -2.91 18.97
C ASN A 340 11.85 -2.61 18.30
N LEU A 341 10.78 -3.18 18.87
CA LEU A 341 9.42 -3.08 18.34
C LEU A 341 8.85 -1.65 18.31
N ASN A 342 9.48 -0.67 18.96
CA ASN A 342 9.04 0.74 18.94
C ASN A 342 9.72 1.54 17.81
N HIS A 343 10.41 0.87 16.90
CA HIS A 343 11.11 1.51 15.79
C HIS A 343 10.99 0.66 14.52
N PHE A 344 10.91 1.34 13.38
CA PHE A 344 11.04 0.73 12.07
C PHE A 344 11.89 1.62 11.16
N THR A 345 12.56 0.98 10.20
CA THR A 345 13.25 1.67 9.11
C THR A 345 12.40 1.60 7.85
N THR A 346 12.56 2.60 6.98
CA THR A 346 11.89 2.62 5.69
C THR A 346 12.76 3.27 4.62
N GLU A 347 12.72 2.72 3.42
CA GLU A 347 13.53 3.13 2.28
C GLU A 347 12.69 3.05 1.00
N MET A 348 12.87 4.01 0.09
CA MET A 348 12.36 3.90 -1.28
C MET A 348 13.39 3.23 -2.17
N TYR A 349 12.94 2.33 -3.03
CA TYR A 349 13.73 1.72 -4.09
C TYR A 349 13.20 2.17 -5.44
N ASP A 350 14.09 2.73 -6.26
CA ASP A 350 13.74 3.32 -7.53
C ASP A 350 13.61 2.27 -8.64
N PHE A 351 12.70 2.51 -9.59
CA PHE A 351 12.60 1.74 -10.82
C PHE A 351 13.94 1.60 -11.55
N ALA A 352 14.70 2.70 -11.63
CA ALA A 352 15.98 2.71 -12.33
C ALA A 352 17.01 1.77 -11.69
N ASP A 353 16.97 1.58 -10.38
CA ASP A 353 17.90 0.72 -9.65
C ASP A 353 17.48 -0.77 -9.72
N LEU A 354 16.17 -1.04 -9.74
CA LEU A 354 15.63 -2.40 -9.77
C LEU A 354 15.46 -2.98 -11.19
N VAL A 355 15.16 -2.13 -12.18
CA VAL A 355 14.82 -2.54 -13.55
C VAL A 355 15.79 -1.98 -14.58
N GLY A 356 16.33 -0.78 -14.34
CA GLY A 356 17.20 -0.08 -15.29
C GLY A 356 16.42 0.78 -16.26
N LYS A 357 16.26 0.34 -17.51
CA LYS A 357 15.70 1.16 -18.59
C LYS A 357 14.20 0.91 -18.74
N SER A 358 13.43 1.99 -18.79
CA SER A 358 11.99 1.95 -19.07
C SER A 358 11.72 1.64 -20.54
N GLN A 359 10.72 0.80 -20.79
CA GLN A 359 10.19 0.52 -22.12
C GLN A 359 9.19 1.59 -22.57
N SER A 360 8.46 2.19 -21.62
CA SER A 360 7.44 3.21 -21.90
C SER A 360 8.01 4.63 -22.04
N ILE A 361 9.17 4.93 -21.43
CA ILE A 361 9.81 6.24 -21.43
C ILE A 361 11.16 6.19 -22.17
N LYS A 362 11.22 6.75 -23.38
CA LYS A 362 12.46 6.79 -24.19
C LYS A 362 13.50 7.73 -23.59
N GLY A 363 14.76 7.29 -23.55
CA GLY A 363 15.86 8.09 -22.99
C GLY A 363 15.92 8.08 -21.46
N PHE A 364 15.14 7.21 -20.82
CA PHE A 364 15.19 6.95 -19.40
C PHE A 364 16.50 6.21 -19.07
N ASP A 365 17.47 6.99 -18.59
CA ASP A 365 18.63 6.59 -17.81
C ASP A 365 18.65 7.54 -16.58
N ARG A 366 19.35 7.21 -15.49
CA ARG A 366 19.43 8.02 -14.26
C ARG A 366 20.04 9.41 -14.52
N ILE A 367 19.28 10.30 -15.15
CA ILE A 367 19.60 11.71 -15.36
C ILE A 367 19.11 12.39 -14.11
N THR A 368 20.06 12.76 -13.26
CA THR A 368 19.85 13.45 -11.98
C THR A 368 18.76 14.51 -12.09
N THR A 369 17.81 14.46 -11.15
CA THR A 369 16.68 15.38 -10.93
C THR A 369 17.04 16.88 -11.00
N GLU A 370 18.32 17.23 -10.91
CA GLU A 370 18.82 18.59 -11.05
C GLU A 370 18.62 19.20 -12.44
N MET A 371 18.66 18.41 -13.52
CA MET A 371 18.60 18.98 -14.88
C MET A 371 17.22 19.52 -15.30
N TRP A 372 16.13 18.97 -14.75
CA TRP A 372 14.78 19.31 -15.20
C TRP A 372 14.25 20.62 -14.61
N TRP A 373 14.62 20.94 -13.36
CA TRP A 373 14.23 22.21 -12.73
C TRP A 373 14.86 23.42 -13.42
N ASP A 374 16.13 23.30 -13.83
CA ASP A 374 16.86 24.39 -14.47
C ASP A 374 16.31 24.72 -15.87
N PHE A 375 15.83 23.72 -16.61
CA PHE A 375 15.29 23.93 -17.96
C PHE A 375 13.81 24.34 -17.99
N GLY A 376 12.95 23.71 -17.19
CA GLY A 376 11.50 23.89 -17.28
C GLY A 376 10.99 25.19 -16.68
N TYR A 377 11.38 25.50 -15.43
CA TYR A 377 10.86 26.65 -14.69
C TYR A 377 11.79 27.87 -14.72
N GLY A 378 13.10 27.67 -14.89
CA GLY A 378 14.05 28.79 -15.04
C GLY A 378 13.73 29.66 -16.25
N VAL A 379 13.41 29.05 -17.39
CA VAL A 379 13.11 29.77 -18.64
C VAL A 379 11.71 30.41 -18.60
N LEU A 380 10.70 29.70 -18.09
CA LEU A 380 9.33 30.22 -17.99
C LEU A 380 9.17 31.29 -16.90
N GLY A 381 9.84 31.14 -15.76
CA GLY A 381 9.79 32.10 -14.65
C GLY A 381 10.48 33.43 -15.01
N ILE A 382 11.60 33.39 -15.73
CA ILE A 382 12.29 34.59 -16.23
C ILE A 382 11.42 35.29 -17.30
N ALA A 383 10.82 34.53 -18.22
CA ALA A 383 9.94 35.10 -19.25
C ALA A 383 8.70 35.78 -18.64
N ALA A 384 8.07 35.16 -17.64
CA ALA A 384 6.92 35.73 -16.93
C ALA A 384 7.30 37.01 -16.16
N ALA A 385 8.42 37.00 -15.42
CA ALA A 385 8.88 38.16 -14.65
C ALA A 385 9.26 39.35 -15.56
N ILE A 386 9.90 39.10 -16.70
CA ILE A 386 10.21 40.13 -17.70
C ILE A 386 8.92 40.68 -18.31
N THR A 387 7.96 39.82 -18.64
CA THR A 387 6.68 40.25 -19.21
C THR A 387 5.89 41.12 -18.23
N THR A 388 5.80 40.73 -16.96
CA THR A 388 5.15 41.54 -15.91
C THR A 388 5.87 42.87 -15.67
N TYR A 389 7.21 42.89 -15.67
CA TYR A 389 7.99 44.12 -15.53
C TYR A 389 7.81 45.08 -16.72
N VAL A 390 7.78 44.55 -17.95
CA VAL A 390 7.54 45.34 -19.17
C VAL A 390 6.10 45.87 -19.19
N LEU A 391 5.10 45.05 -18.85
CA LEU A 391 3.70 45.50 -18.77
C LEU A 391 3.52 46.58 -17.70
N TYR A 392 4.15 46.45 -16.54
CA TYR A 392 4.13 47.48 -15.50
C TYR A 392 4.80 48.78 -15.94
N ARG A 393 5.92 48.73 -16.68
CA ARG A 393 6.62 49.91 -17.20
C ARG A 393 5.92 50.60 -18.38
N VAL A 394 5.21 49.84 -19.21
CA VAL A 394 4.55 50.34 -20.42
C VAL A 394 3.13 50.83 -20.15
N PHE A 395 2.40 50.18 -19.25
CA PHE A 395 0.98 50.46 -18.99
C PHE A 395 0.70 51.02 -17.58
N GLY A 396 1.70 51.04 -16.68
CA GLY A 396 1.58 51.60 -15.33
C GLY A 396 1.85 53.11 -15.25
N LYS A 397 1.12 53.90 -16.03
CA LYS A 397 0.98 55.36 -15.83
C LYS A 397 -0.48 55.77 -15.85
#